data_AF-A0A420Z967-F1
#
_entry.id   AF-A0A420Z967-F1
#
_cell.length_a   1.000
_cell.length_b   1.000
_cell.length_c   1.000
_cell.angle_alpha   90.00
_cell.angle_beta   90.00
_cell.angle_gamma   90.00
#
_symmetry.space_group_name_H-M   'P 1'
#
loop_
_entity.id
_entity.type
_entity.pdbx_description
1 polymer ?
#
loop_
_entity_poly.entity_id
_entity_poly.type
_entity_poly.pdbx_seq_one_letter_code
_entity_poly.pdbx_strand_id
1 'polypeptide(L)'
;MIQRHKDCQDPRCKVCLQDHLAVGNKLDELTSNNYEDHLGRFHAWLTAQGINPETEHGWGTPEYFDDELMQQYAENFKAKRRNK
;
A
#
# COMPACT_ATOMS: atom_id res chain seq x y z
N MET A 1 5.03 -9.71 10.90
CA MET A 1 4.95 -10.32 9.55
C MET A 1 3.53 -10.17 9.06
N ILE A 2 3.33 -9.62 7.86
CA ILE A 2 2.04 -9.53 7.17
C ILE A 2 1.59 -10.96 6.89
N GLN A 3 0.54 -11.42 7.56
CA GLN A 3 0.15 -12.84 7.59
C GLN A 3 -0.89 -13.09 6.49
N ARG A 4 -0.39 -12.95 5.27
CA ARG A 4 -1.05 -13.00 3.96
C ARG A 4 -2.16 -14.06 3.84
N HIS A 5 -3.40 -13.64 3.57
CA HIS A 5 -4.43 -14.51 2.97
C HIS A 5 -4.54 -14.25 1.47
N LYS A 6 -3.88 -15.10 0.67
CA LYS A 6 -4.07 -15.13 -0.78
C LYS A 6 -5.53 -15.50 -1.09
N ASP A 7 -6.17 -14.76 -1.97
CA ASP A 7 -7.54 -14.99 -2.48
C ASP A 7 -8.65 -14.91 -1.41
N CYS A 8 -8.46 -14.10 -0.36
CA CYS A 8 -9.52 -13.88 0.62
C CYS A 8 -10.69 -13.10 0.02
N GLN A 9 -11.87 -13.73 -0.03
CA GLN A 9 -13.09 -13.13 -0.55
C GLN A 9 -13.98 -12.53 0.56
N ASP A 10 -13.58 -12.65 1.82
CA ASP A 10 -14.34 -12.11 2.94
C ASP A 10 -13.99 -10.62 3.13
N PRO A 11 -14.92 -9.69 2.83
CA PRO A 11 -14.67 -8.26 2.97
C PRO A 11 -14.48 -7.82 4.43
N ARG A 12 -14.77 -8.70 5.39
CA ARG A 12 -14.60 -8.47 6.84
C ARG A 12 -13.48 -9.31 7.44
N CYS A 13 -12.62 -9.91 6.60
CA CYS A 13 -11.50 -10.69 7.10
C CYS A 13 -10.59 -9.83 7.97
N LYS A 14 -10.54 -10.16 9.26
CA LYS A 14 -9.70 -9.45 10.25
C LYS A 14 -8.22 -9.45 9.85
N VAL A 15 -7.76 -10.52 9.21
CA VAL A 15 -6.38 -10.66 8.75
C VAL A 15 -6.08 -9.70 7.61
N CYS A 16 -6.94 -9.63 6.58
CA CYS A 16 -6.78 -8.67 5.48
C CYS A 16 -6.82 -7.22 5.97
N LEU A 17 -7.68 -6.92 6.95
CA LEU A 17 -7.68 -5.60 7.60
C LEU A 17 -6.37 -5.32 8.32
N GLN A 18 -5.81 -6.30 9.04
CA GLN A 18 -4.51 -6.16 9.70
C GLN A 18 -3.36 -5.99 8.71
N ASP A 19 -3.41 -6.67 7.56
CA ASP A 19 -2.42 -6.54 6.50
C ASP A 19 -2.45 -5.13 5.89
N HIS A 20 -3.63 -4.55 5.62
CA HIS A 20 -3.73 -3.15 5.18
C HIS A 20 -3.18 -2.16 6.19
N LEU A 21 -3.45 -2.36 7.47
CA LEU A 21 -2.88 -1.53 8.53
C LEU A 21 -1.36 -1.66 8.59
N ALA A 22 -0.83 -2.88 8.40
CA ALA A 22 0.61 -3.11 8.38
C ALA A 22 1.28 -2.45 7.16
N VAL A 23 0.64 -2.46 5.98
CA VAL A 23 1.10 -1.72 4.80
C VAL A 23 1.11 -0.22 5.08
N GLY A 24 0.02 0.33 5.63
CA GLY A 24 -0.05 1.74 5.99
C GLY A 24 1.07 2.16 6.93
N ASN A 25 1.26 1.42 8.03
CA ASN A 25 2.35 1.66 8.98
C ASN A 25 3.73 1.62 8.30
N LYS A 26 3.96 0.64 7.42
CA LYS A 26 5.24 0.51 6.72
C LYS A 26 5.48 1.67 5.76
N LEU A 27 4.45 2.14 5.07
CA LEU A 27 4.54 3.32 4.23
C LEU A 27 4.86 4.57 5.07
N ASP A 28 4.22 4.74 6.22
CA ASP A 28 4.51 5.85 7.14
C ASP A 28 5.97 5.83 7.62
N GLU A 29 6.51 4.65 7.94
CA GLU A 29 7.91 4.47 8.30
C GLU A 29 8.84 4.85 7.13
N LEU A 30 8.55 4.35 5.93
CA LEU A 30 9.35 4.57 4.72
C LEU A 30 9.32 6.02 4.25
N THR A 31 8.18 6.71 4.36
CA THR A 31 8.04 8.14 4.01
C THR A 31 8.50 9.04 5.14
N SER A 32 8.60 8.51 6.36
CA SER A 32 8.83 9.26 7.60
C SER A 32 7.77 10.35 7.79
N ASN A 33 6.53 10.05 7.43
CA ASN A 33 5.36 10.92 7.50
C ASN A 33 4.13 10.07 7.83
N ASN A 34 3.44 10.39 8.93
CA ASN A 34 2.24 9.70 9.39
C ASN A 34 1.00 10.63 9.44
N TYR A 35 1.09 11.80 8.80
CA TYR A 35 0.02 12.79 8.75
C TYR A 35 -0.80 12.71 7.47
N GLU A 36 -0.29 12.01 6.45
CA GLU A 36 -0.97 11.83 5.17
C GLU A 36 -1.50 10.41 5.05
N ASP A 37 -2.60 10.24 4.31
CA ASP A 37 -3.12 8.93 3.97
C ASP A 37 -2.21 8.25 2.93
N HIS A 38 -1.12 7.64 3.42
CA HIS A 38 -0.14 7.00 2.57
C HIS A 38 -0.70 5.77 1.87
N LEU A 39 -1.64 5.06 2.50
CA LEU A 39 -2.28 3.89 1.90
C LEU A 39 -3.08 4.28 0.66
N GLY A 40 -3.99 5.27 0.74
CA GLY A 40 -4.74 5.74 -0.43
C GLY A 40 -3.87 6.44 -1.49
N ARG A 41 -2.81 7.13 -1.07
CA ARG A 41 -1.85 7.72 -2.02
C ARG A 41 -1.01 6.68 -2.74
N PHE A 42 -0.61 5.62 -2.05
CA PHE A 42 0.11 4.49 -2.63
C PHE A 42 -0.78 3.76 -3.64
N HIS A 43 -2.05 3.55 -3.31
CA HIS A 43 -3.06 3.03 -4.22
C HIS A 43 -3.13 3.83 -5.52
N ALA A 44 -3.32 5.15 -5.42
CA ALA A 44 -3.37 6.04 -6.59
C ALA A 44 -2.06 6.03 -7.39
N TRP A 45 -0.91 5.92 -6.71
CA TRP A 45 0.40 5.81 -7.36
C TRP A 45 0.53 4.51 -8.17
N LEU A 46 0.11 3.36 -7.61
CA LEU A 46 0.09 2.08 -8.31
C LEU A 46 -0.78 2.14 -9.56
N THR A 47 -1.99 2.67 -9.45
CA THR A 47 -2.88 2.87 -10.62
C THR A 47 -2.22 3.74 -11.69
N ALA A 48 -1.49 4.79 -11.29
CA ALA A 48 -0.75 5.63 -12.22
C ALA A 48 0.45 4.92 -12.90
N GLN A 49 0.98 3.86 -12.28
CA GLN A 49 1.98 2.98 -12.91
C GLN A 49 1.35 1.90 -13.82
N GLY A 50 0.01 1.85 -13.94
CA GLY A 50 -0.70 0.81 -14.69
C GLY A 50 -0.84 -0.51 -13.91
N ILE A 51 -0.54 -0.49 -12.61
CA ILE A 51 -0.71 -1.61 -11.70
C ILE A 51 -2.10 -1.49 -11.08
N ASN A 52 -2.93 -2.53 -11.18
CA ASN A 52 -4.26 -2.53 -10.56
C ASN A 52 -4.19 -3.08 -9.14
N PRO A 53 -4.20 -2.24 -8.09
CA PRO A 53 -4.13 -2.71 -6.72
C PRO A 53 -5.46 -3.25 -6.19
N GLU A 54 -6.52 -3.35 -7.02
CA GLU A 54 -7.84 -3.85 -6.63
C GLU A 54 -8.23 -5.08 -7.44
N THR A 55 -8.93 -5.99 -6.77
CA THR A 55 -9.65 -7.13 -7.33
C THR A 55 -11.15 -6.90 -7.19
N GLU A 56 -11.97 -7.76 -7.79
CA GLU A 56 -13.43 -7.75 -7.62
C GLU A 56 -13.89 -7.89 -6.15
N HIS A 57 -12.98 -8.27 -5.24
CA HIS A 57 -13.24 -8.47 -3.81
C HIS A 57 -12.61 -7.41 -2.90
N GLY A 58 -12.05 -6.33 -3.47
CA GLY A 58 -11.34 -5.27 -2.73
C GLY A 58 -9.85 -5.25 -3.07
N TRP A 59 -9.02 -4.66 -2.20
CA TRP A 59 -7.58 -4.59 -2.42
C TRP A 59 -6.98 -5.94 -2.83
N GLY A 60 -6.23 -5.90 -3.91
CA GLY A 60 -5.58 -7.01 -4.54
C GLY A 60 -4.56 -7.66 -3.63
N THR A 61 -4.50 -8.96 -3.79
CA THR A 61 -3.63 -9.92 -3.11
C THR A 61 -2.13 -9.55 -3.22
N PRO A 62 -1.22 -10.24 -2.49
CA PRO A 62 0.12 -9.78 -2.06
C PRO A 62 1.10 -9.32 -3.14
N GLU A 63 0.78 -9.48 -4.43
CA GLU A 63 1.64 -9.14 -5.57
C GLU A 63 1.74 -7.61 -5.78
N TYR A 64 0.78 -6.84 -5.26
CA TYR A 64 0.76 -5.38 -5.40
C TYR A 64 1.38 -4.61 -4.23
N PHE A 65 1.56 -5.27 -3.08
CA PHE A 65 2.20 -4.72 -1.88
C PHE A 65 3.63 -5.23 -1.74
N ASP A 66 4.35 -5.22 -2.85
CA ASP A 66 5.75 -5.58 -2.86
C ASP A 66 6.58 -4.52 -2.12
N ASP A 67 7.55 -4.97 -1.33
CA ASP A 67 8.43 -4.07 -0.56
C ASP A 67 9.19 -3.11 -1.48
N GLU A 68 9.52 -3.53 -2.69
CA GLU A 68 10.17 -2.69 -3.70
C GLU A 68 9.23 -1.56 -4.17
N LEU A 69 7.95 -1.86 -4.44
CA LEU A 69 6.97 -0.85 -4.85
C LEU A 69 6.72 0.17 -3.74
N MET A 70 6.64 -0.28 -2.49
CA MET A 70 6.51 0.62 -1.34
C MET A 70 7.74 1.52 -1.16
N GLN A 71 8.95 1.00 -1.40
CA GLN A 71 10.18 1.81 -1.41
C GLN A 71 10.19 2.84 -2.54
N GLN A 72 9.89 2.42 -3.77
CA GLN A 72 9.83 3.31 -4.93
C GLN A 72 8.81 4.45 -4.73
N TYR A 73 7.64 4.12 -4.18
CA TYR A 73 6.65 5.13 -3.79
C TYR A 73 7.22 6.12 -2.77
N ALA A 74 7.86 5.62 -1.70
CA ALA A 74 8.38 6.47 -0.64
C ALA A 74 9.48 7.42 -1.16
N GLU A 75 10.36 6.94 -2.04
CA GLU A 75 11.36 7.76 -2.72
C GLU A 75 10.72 8.82 -3.60
N ASN A 76 9.73 8.46 -4.42
CA ASN A 76 8.99 9.40 -5.27
C ASN A 76 8.30 10.49 -4.45
N PHE A 77 7.66 10.09 -3.34
CA PHE A 77 7.00 11.00 -2.42
C PHE A 77 7.99 12.00 -1.79
N LYS A 78 9.13 11.50 -1.27
CA LYS A 78 10.19 12.34 -0.70
C LYS A 78 10.78 13.30 -1.75
N ALA A 79 11.02 12.84 -2.98
CA ALA A 79 11.53 13.65 -4.07
C ALA A 79 10.57 14.79 -4.45
N LYS A 80 9.27 14.51 -4.54
CA LYS A 80 8.24 15.53 -4.83
C LYS A 80 8.15 16.60 -3.74
N ARG A 81 8.31 16.23 -2.47
CA ARG A 81 8.31 17.20 -1.35
C ARG A 81 9.57 18.06 -1.30
N ARG A 82 10.71 17.56 -1.80
CA ARG A 82 11.97 18.31 -1.84
C ARG A 82 12.00 19.38 -2.94
N ASN A 83 11.19 19.19 -3.99
CA ASN A 83 11.07 20.11 -5.12
C ASN A 83 9.89 21.09 -4.98
N LYS A 84 9.25 21.16 -3.82
CA LYS A 84 8.13 22.07 -3.51
C LYS A 84 8.54 23.07 -2.45
#